data_AF-A0A0R0LT18-F1
#
_entry.id   AF-A0A0R0LT18-F1
#
_cell.length_a   1.000
_cell.length_b   1.000
_cell.length_c   1.000
_cell.angle_alpha   90.00
_cell.angle_beta   90.00
_cell.angle_gamma   90.00
#
_symmetry.space_group_name_H-M   'P 1'
#
loop_
_entity.id
_entity.type
_entity.pdbx_description
1 polymer ?
#
loop_
_entity_poly.entity_id
_entity_poly.type
_entity_poly.pdbx_seq_one_letter_code
_entity_poly.pdbx_strand_id
1 'polypeptide(L)'
;MLIFVKNTSFFKSILRVFDETEFVNFKIREKKLFLTSILLNIYFIEIDEQLLEFQEYEEYEFTVSSAQILKALKFFNNQLVISLGNHVLKLQSISQRTEFTAKIPLSNPFITDLNNIPSIDVIFTVQPTEIHLLKNFKLTHFFISEKVFITQNNQGGKDEGFLKVDLLESGIIDFKCDNKWFHNIYHLRKHIIEYIFVFSEMICQISINFQPSYGTNLIIQVPKMIE
;
A
#
# COMPACT_ATOMS: atom_id res chain seq x y z
N MET A 1 -14.04 10.67 -19.34
CA MET A 1 -13.71 10.37 -17.91
C MET A 1 -12.62 11.29 -17.36
N LEU A 2 -12.96 12.02 -16.30
CA LEU A 2 -12.02 12.75 -15.43
C LEU A 2 -12.18 12.28 -13.99
N ILE A 3 -11.09 12.15 -13.24
CA ILE A 3 -11.11 11.81 -11.82
C ILE A 3 -10.41 12.92 -11.05
N PHE A 4 -11.15 13.62 -10.21
CA PHE A 4 -10.62 14.66 -9.34
C PHE A 4 -10.18 14.05 -8.02
N VAL A 5 -8.95 14.37 -7.60
CA VAL A 5 -8.40 13.88 -6.33
C VAL A 5 -8.64 14.95 -5.25
N LYS A 6 -9.50 14.63 -4.28
CA LYS A 6 -9.91 15.57 -3.21
C LYS A 6 -8.77 15.91 -2.24
N ASN A 7 -7.87 14.96 -1.99
CA ASN A 7 -6.68 15.17 -1.17
C ASN A 7 -5.41 14.74 -1.90
N THR A 8 -4.88 15.67 -2.71
CA THR A 8 -3.66 15.46 -3.52
C THR A 8 -2.46 14.99 -2.67
N SER A 9 -2.27 15.54 -1.47
CA SER A 9 -1.13 15.16 -0.61
C SER A 9 -1.22 13.71 -0.14
N PHE A 10 -2.41 13.28 0.29
CA PHE A 10 -2.62 11.90 0.73
C PHE A 10 -2.51 10.92 -0.44
N PHE A 11 -3.15 11.23 -1.57
CA PHE A 11 -3.07 10.41 -2.78
C PHE A 11 -1.63 10.27 -3.30
N LYS A 12 -0.82 11.32 -3.23
CA LYS A 12 0.62 11.24 -3.53
C LYS A 12 1.36 10.29 -2.60
N SER A 13 1.03 10.29 -1.31
CA SER A 13 1.61 9.36 -0.35
C SER A 13 1.20 7.91 -0.64
N ILE A 14 -0.04 7.68 -1.10
CA ILE A 14 -0.51 6.36 -1.55
C ILE A 14 0.30 5.88 -2.75
N LEU A 15 0.50 6.72 -3.77
CA LEU A 15 1.27 6.32 -4.94
C LEU A 15 2.77 6.07 -4.65
N ARG A 16 3.31 6.62 -3.56
CA ARG A 16 4.68 6.35 -3.11
C ARG A 16 4.87 4.97 -2.48
N VAL A 17 3.79 4.24 -2.17
CA VAL A 17 3.88 2.82 -1.76
C VAL A 17 4.54 1.97 -2.86
N PHE A 18 4.48 2.43 -4.10
CA PHE A 18 5.01 1.74 -5.28
C PHE A 18 6.44 2.14 -5.68
N ASP A 19 7.19 2.89 -4.84
CA ASP A 19 8.53 3.44 -5.18
C ASP A 19 9.54 2.38 -5.62
N GLU A 20 9.45 1.18 -5.05
CA GLU A 20 10.35 0.05 -5.36
C GLU A 20 9.76 -0.98 -6.34
N THR A 21 8.54 -0.75 -6.84
CA THR A 21 7.90 -1.63 -7.83
C THR A 21 8.24 -1.17 -9.23
N GLU A 22 8.13 -2.03 -10.25
CA GLU A 22 8.38 -1.63 -11.65
C GLU A 22 7.11 -1.05 -12.31
N PHE A 23 5.98 -1.70 -12.05
CA PHE A 23 4.70 -1.41 -12.67
C PHE A 23 3.57 -1.40 -11.64
N VAL A 24 2.54 -0.61 -11.93
CA VAL A 24 1.30 -0.56 -11.16
C VAL A 24 0.14 -0.76 -12.13
N ASN A 25 -0.73 -1.73 -11.84
CA ASN A 25 -1.99 -1.92 -12.54
C ASN A 25 -3.03 -1.00 -11.90
N PHE A 26 -3.73 -0.24 -12.75
CA PHE A 26 -4.83 0.63 -12.39
C PHE A 26 -6.11 -0.01 -12.92
N LYS A 27 -7.07 -0.23 -12.03
CA LYS A 27 -8.38 -0.74 -12.39
C LYS A 27 -9.45 0.18 -11.84
N ILE A 28 -10.31 0.69 -12.70
CA ILE A 28 -11.42 1.57 -12.35
C ILE A 28 -12.70 0.76 -12.53
N ARG A 29 -13.41 0.53 -11.43
CA ARG A 29 -14.64 -0.27 -11.39
C ARG A 29 -15.52 0.22 -10.25
N GLU A 30 -16.84 0.20 -10.42
CA GLU A 30 -17.82 0.57 -9.39
C GLU A 30 -17.55 1.94 -8.73
N LYS A 31 -17.11 2.92 -9.53
CA LYS A 31 -16.65 4.25 -9.05
C LYS A 31 -15.54 4.19 -7.98
N LYS A 32 -14.68 3.18 -8.06
CA LYS A 32 -13.49 3.02 -7.24
C LYS A 32 -12.26 2.90 -8.14
N LEU A 33 -11.12 3.28 -7.60
CA LEU A 33 -9.81 3.04 -8.19
C LEU A 33 -9.09 1.98 -7.36
N PHE A 34 -8.72 0.90 -8.02
CA PHE A 34 -7.89 -0.16 -7.49
C PHE A 34 -6.49 -0.03 -8.06
N LEU A 35 -5.48 -0.05 -7.19
CA LEU A 35 -4.07 -0.04 -7.55
C LEU A 35 -3.43 -1.33 -7.06
N THR A 36 -2.84 -2.10 -7.97
CA THR A 36 -2.14 -3.33 -7.61
C THR A 36 -0.73 -3.36 -8.17
N SER A 37 0.18 -3.97 -7.42
CA SER A 37 1.53 -4.23 -7.86
C SER A 37 2.09 -5.46 -7.17
N ILE A 38 2.93 -6.20 -7.89
CA ILE A 38 3.60 -7.40 -7.41
C ILE A 38 5.11 -7.27 -7.64
N LEU A 39 5.87 -7.54 -6.59
CA LEU A 39 7.31 -7.76 -6.66
C LEU A 39 7.67 -8.91 -5.71
N LEU A 40 8.18 -8.60 -4.52
CA LEU A 40 8.32 -9.53 -3.40
C LEU A 40 7.04 -9.59 -2.56
N ASN A 41 6.37 -8.46 -2.42
CA ASN A 41 5.08 -8.31 -1.74
C ASN A 41 4.00 -8.00 -2.77
N ILE A 42 2.76 -8.35 -2.46
CA ILE A 42 1.60 -7.90 -3.21
C ILE A 42 1.02 -6.68 -2.49
N TYR A 43 0.91 -5.57 -3.20
CA TYR A 43 0.25 -4.36 -2.72
C TYR A 43 -1.09 -4.24 -3.41
N PHE A 44 -2.15 -4.04 -2.63
CA PHE A 44 -3.51 -3.83 -3.11
C PHE A 44 -4.08 -2.60 -2.43
N ILE A 45 -4.51 -1.62 -3.21
CA ILE A 45 -5.09 -0.38 -2.70
C ILE A 45 -6.45 -0.19 -3.36
N GLU A 46 -7.48 0.01 -2.57
CA GLU A 46 -8.81 0.41 -3.01
C GLU A 46 -9.05 1.85 -2.56
N ILE A 47 -9.54 2.68 -3.48
CA ILE A 47 -9.81 4.10 -3.23
C ILE A 47 -11.22 4.42 -3.74
N ASP A 48 -12.06 4.95 -2.87
CA ASP A 48 -13.47 5.24 -3.15
C ASP A 48 -13.77 6.74 -3.37
N GLU A 49 -15.06 7.05 -3.44
CA GLU A 49 -15.59 8.37 -3.69
C GLU A 49 -15.33 9.41 -2.59
N GLN A 50 -14.87 9.01 -1.40
CA GLN A 50 -14.46 9.98 -0.38
C GLN A 50 -13.15 10.68 -0.75
N LEU A 51 -12.25 10.00 -1.47
CA LEU A 51 -11.01 10.59 -1.97
C LEU A 51 -11.08 11.00 -3.45
N LEU A 52 -11.91 10.32 -4.24
CA LEU A 52 -12.00 10.51 -5.68
C LEU A 52 -13.38 11.04 -6.09
N GLU A 53 -13.41 11.91 -7.09
CA GLU A 53 -14.66 12.34 -7.72
C GLU A 53 -14.58 12.05 -9.22
N PHE A 54 -15.47 11.17 -9.68
CA PHE A 54 -15.53 10.74 -11.08
C PHE A 54 -16.51 11.62 -11.86
N GLN A 55 -16.02 12.31 -12.89
CA GLN A 55 -16.84 12.89 -13.94
C GLN A 55 -16.85 11.95 -15.14
N GLU A 56 -18.05 11.55 -15.58
CA GLU A 56 -18.26 10.61 -16.69
C GLU A 56 -17.54 9.28 -16.44
N TYR A 57 -18.13 8.48 -15.55
CA TYR A 57 -17.60 7.19 -15.12
C TYR A 57 -17.64 6.16 -16.26
N GLU A 58 -16.52 5.47 -16.43
CA GLU A 58 -16.32 4.36 -17.34
C GLU A 58 -15.34 3.36 -16.69
N GLU A 59 -15.51 2.08 -17.00
CA GLU A 59 -14.60 1.02 -16.52
C GLU A 59 -13.35 0.96 -17.38
N TYR A 60 -12.19 0.86 -16.71
CA TYR A 60 -10.89 0.79 -17.37
C TYR A 60 -9.93 -0.09 -16.58
N GLU A 61 -9.03 -0.76 -17.30
CA GLU A 61 -7.92 -1.49 -16.70
C GLU A 61 -6.66 -1.30 -17.54
N PHE A 62 -5.57 -0.87 -16.92
CA PHE A 62 -4.32 -0.54 -17.61
C PHE A 62 -3.12 -0.57 -16.67
N THR A 63 -1.94 -0.80 -17.23
CA THR A 63 -0.67 -0.75 -16.50
C THR A 63 0.11 0.51 -16.83
N VAL A 64 0.82 1.04 -15.85
CA VAL A 64 1.79 2.13 -16.03
C VAL A 64 3.08 1.88 -15.24
N SER A 65 4.19 2.48 -15.70
CA SER A 65 5.45 2.45 -14.97
C SER A 65 5.37 3.27 -13.68
N SER A 66 5.70 2.66 -12.56
CA SER A 66 5.77 3.31 -11.24
C SER A 66 6.72 4.51 -11.28
N ALA A 67 7.92 4.34 -11.85
CA ALA A 67 8.96 5.36 -11.94
C ALA A 67 8.47 6.61 -12.69
N GLN A 68 7.68 6.41 -13.76
CA GLN A 68 7.10 7.52 -14.51
C GLN A 68 6.01 8.25 -13.72
N ILE A 69 5.14 7.51 -13.00
CA ILE A 69 4.17 8.10 -12.07
C ILE A 69 4.90 8.95 -11.04
N LEU A 70 5.87 8.38 -10.33
CA LEU A 70 6.58 9.03 -9.22
C LEU A 70 7.35 10.26 -9.68
N LYS A 71 7.94 10.22 -10.88
CA LYS A 71 8.56 11.38 -11.53
C LYS A 71 7.53 12.47 -11.79
N ALA A 72 6.35 12.13 -12.29
CA ALA A 72 5.27 13.07 -12.54
C ALA A 72 4.70 13.67 -11.23
N LEU A 73 4.57 12.89 -10.16
CA LEU A 73 4.02 13.35 -8.87
C LEU A 73 4.75 14.53 -8.24
N LYS A 74 6.02 14.76 -8.61
CA LYS A 74 6.82 15.90 -8.14
C LYS A 74 6.23 17.26 -8.54
N PHE A 75 5.39 17.30 -9.58
CA PHE A 75 4.85 18.55 -10.13
C PHE A 75 3.45 18.92 -9.61
N PHE A 76 2.77 18.02 -8.89
CA PHE A 76 1.40 18.25 -8.40
C PHE A 76 1.40 18.53 -6.90
N ASN A 77 1.11 19.76 -6.48
CA ASN A 77 1.10 20.12 -5.05
C ASN A 77 -0.30 20.25 -4.47
N ASN A 78 -1.21 20.92 -5.19
CA ASN A 78 -2.51 21.31 -4.63
C ASN A 78 -3.68 20.62 -5.32
N GLN A 79 -3.66 20.52 -6.65
CA GLN A 79 -4.73 19.91 -7.45
C GLN A 79 -4.14 18.84 -8.35
N LEU A 80 -4.80 17.69 -8.36
CA LEU A 80 -4.49 16.57 -9.23
C LEU A 80 -5.79 16.07 -9.85
N VAL A 81 -5.81 16.07 -11.17
CA VAL A 81 -6.86 15.47 -11.98
C VAL A 81 -6.22 14.36 -12.79
N ILE A 82 -6.86 13.19 -12.79
CA ILE A 82 -6.47 12.05 -13.58
C ILE A 82 -7.42 11.97 -14.77
N SER A 83 -6.88 11.86 -15.97
CA SER A 83 -7.67 11.61 -17.16
C SER A 83 -7.03 10.55 -18.04
N LEU A 84 -7.86 9.79 -18.74
CA LEU A 84 -7.40 8.82 -19.72
C LEU A 84 -7.54 9.42 -21.12
N GLY A 85 -6.48 9.32 -21.91
CA GLY A 85 -6.53 9.55 -23.36
C GLY A 85 -6.12 8.29 -24.11
N ASN A 86 -6.14 8.34 -25.44
CA ASN A 86 -5.73 7.22 -26.28
C ASN A 86 -4.31 6.75 -25.91
N HIS A 87 -4.22 5.58 -25.29
CA HIS A 87 -2.98 4.93 -24.85
C HIS A 87 -2.11 5.72 -23.86
N VAL A 88 -2.66 6.73 -23.19
CA VAL A 88 -1.92 7.51 -22.17
C VAL A 88 -2.75 7.81 -20.94
N LEU A 89 -2.14 7.62 -19.77
CA LEU A 89 -2.59 8.21 -18.52
C LEU A 89 -2.10 9.66 -18.45
N LYS A 90 -3.01 10.59 -18.18
CA LYS A 90 -2.67 12.00 -17.98
C LYS A 90 -2.87 12.36 -16.51
N LEU A 91 -1.84 12.94 -15.92
CA LEU A 91 -1.90 13.59 -14.61
C LEU A 91 -1.86 15.09 -14.85
N GLN A 92 -2.86 15.82 -14.36
CA GLN A 92 -3.06 17.23 -14.68
C GLN A 92 -3.23 18.09 -13.42
N SER A 93 -2.65 19.29 -13.45
CA SER A 93 -2.91 20.35 -12.46
C SER A 93 -3.69 21.45 -13.16
N ILE A 94 -4.92 21.69 -12.73
CA ILE A 94 -5.77 22.76 -13.27
C ILE A 94 -5.71 23.94 -12.30
N SER A 95 -4.66 24.76 -12.38
CA SER A 95 -4.58 26.01 -11.62
C SER A 95 -4.79 27.21 -12.53
N GLN A 96 -5.26 28.33 -11.97
CA GLN A 96 -5.46 29.58 -12.72
C GLN A 96 -4.16 30.16 -13.32
N ARG A 97 -2.98 29.70 -12.88
CA ARG A 97 -1.68 30.30 -13.23
C ARG A 97 -0.78 29.39 -14.05
N THR A 98 -0.90 28.08 -13.87
CA THR A 98 -0.08 27.08 -14.57
C THR A 98 -0.90 25.82 -14.82
N GLU A 99 -0.89 25.37 -16.07
CA GLU A 99 -1.36 24.05 -16.47
C GLU A 99 -0.14 23.15 -16.67
N PHE A 100 -0.08 22.07 -15.90
CA PHE A 100 0.92 21.03 -16.11
C PHE A 100 0.20 19.72 -16.40
N THR A 101 0.63 19.05 -17.47
CA THR A 101 0.11 17.73 -17.86
C THR A 101 1.29 16.79 -18.06
N ALA A 102 1.40 15.79 -17.18
CA ALA A 102 2.26 14.64 -17.42
C ALA A 102 1.49 13.58 -18.20
N LYS A 103 2.11 13.02 -19.24
CA LYS A 103 1.57 11.92 -20.04
C LYS A 103 2.42 10.68 -19.80
N ILE A 104 1.78 9.60 -19.39
CA ILE A 104 2.41 8.32 -19.06
C ILE A 104 1.83 7.28 -20.01
N PRO A 105 2.64 6.62 -20.85
CA PRO A 105 2.16 5.57 -21.74
C PRO A 105 1.51 4.42 -20.97
N LEU A 106 0.40 3.92 -21.50
CA LEU A 106 -0.25 2.72 -21.00
C LEU A 106 0.44 1.47 -21.55
N SER A 107 0.53 0.45 -20.73
CA SER A 107 0.91 -0.91 -21.11
C SER A 107 -0.25 -1.85 -20.85
N ASN A 108 -0.16 -3.07 -21.41
CA ASN A 108 -1.19 -4.08 -21.18
C ASN A 108 -1.32 -4.40 -19.67
N PRO A 109 -2.56 -4.59 -19.19
CA PRO A 109 -2.80 -4.99 -17.81
C PRO A 109 -2.17 -6.36 -17.54
N PHE A 110 -1.69 -6.55 -16.32
CA PHE A 110 -1.27 -7.85 -15.82
C PHE A 110 -2.19 -8.26 -14.67
N ILE A 111 -2.44 -9.56 -14.55
CA ILE A 111 -3.31 -10.08 -13.49
C ILE A 111 -2.52 -10.04 -12.18
N THR A 112 -3.08 -9.39 -11.17
CA THR A 112 -2.54 -9.41 -9.81
C THR A 112 -3.71 -9.36 -8.84
N ASP A 113 -4.06 -10.54 -8.35
CA ASP A 113 -5.05 -10.72 -7.30
C ASP A 113 -4.33 -10.97 -5.97
N LEU A 114 -4.99 -10.63 -4.88
CA LEU A 114 -4.56 -11.07 -3.56
C LEU A 114 -4.60 -12.60 -3.50
N ASN A 115 -3.57 -13.20 -2.92
CA ASN A 115 -3.59 -14.63 -2.67
C ASN A 115 -4.64 -14.93 -1.61
N ASN A 116 -5.38 -16.02 -1.79
CA ASN A 116 -6.23 -16.55 -0.74
C ASN A 116 -5.36 -16.97 0.45
N ILE A 117 -5.76 -16.56 1.65
CA ILE A 117 -5.15 -17.03 2.90
C ILE A 117 -5.88 -18.33 3.27
N PRO A 118 -5.23 -19.51 3.14
CA PRO A 118 -5.92 -20.79 3.22
C PRO A 118 -6.39 -21.15 4.64
N SER A 119 -5.62 -20.75 5.65
CA SER A 119 -5.95 -20.85 7.07
C SER A 119 -5.50 -19.56 7.75
N ILE A 120 -6.34 -19.01 8.61
CA ILE A 120 -5.94 -17.93 9.49
C ILE A 120 -5.53 -18.57 10.80
N ASP A 121 -4.28 -18.34 11.20
CA ASP A 121 -3.73 -18.91 12.43
C ASP A 121 -3.69 -17.87 13.55
N VAL A 122 -3.46 -16.60 13.20
CA VAL A 122 -3.36 -15.49 14.16
C VAL A 122 -3.89 -14.21 13.54
N ILE A 123 -4.64 -13.43 14.33
CA ILE A 123 -5.03 -12.05 14.01
C ILE A 123 -4.70 -11.14 15.20
N PHE A 124 -4.04 -10.00 14.94
CA PHE A 124 -3.89 -8.95 15.93
C PHE A 124 -3.89 -7.55 15.33
N THR A 125 -4.16 -6.55 16.15
CA THR A 125 -4.03 -5.14 15.78
C THR A 125 -2.85 -4.47 16.47
N VAL A 126 -2.23 -3.50 15.80
CA VAL A 126 -1.08 -2.73 16.31
C VAL A 126 -1.28 -1.25 16.05
N GLN A 127 -0.98 -0.44 17.07
CA GLN A 127 -0.98 1.01 16.95
C GLN A 127 0.28 1.51 16.22
N PRO A 128 0.21 2.62 15.46
CA PRO A 128 1.35 3.16 14.72
C PRO A 128 2.57 3.54 15.56
N THR A 129 2.39 3.80 16.85
CA THR A 129 3.50 4.09 17.78
C THR A 129 4.34 2.85 18.06
N GLU A 130 3.71 1.69 18.19
CA GLU A 130 4.36 0.42 18.53
C GLU A 130 5.14 -0.15 17.33
N ILE A 131 4.54 -0.05 16.13
CA ILE A 131 5.15 -0.59 14.91
C ILE A 131 6.42 0.17 14.48
N HIS A 132 6.65 1.37 15.02
CA HIS A 132 7.80 2.20 14.68
C HIS A 132 9.14 1.52 14.92
N LEU A 133 9.17 0.55 15.83
CA LEU A 133 10.37 -0.21 16.14
C LEU A 133 10.85 -1.05 14.94
N LEU A 134 9.95 -1.42 14.02
CA LEU A 134 10.28 -2.09 12.76
C LEU A 134 11.02 -1.17 11.76
N LYS A 135 11.08 0.16 11.99
CA LYS A 135 11.65 1.10 11.02
C LYS A 135 13.08 0.78 10.61
N ASN A 136 13.88 0.19 11.49
CA ASN A 136 15.28 -0.14 11.21
C ASN A 136 15.49 -1.62 10.86
N PHE A 137 14.41 -2.40 10.85
CA PHE A 137 14.49 -3.83 10.63
C PHE A 137 14.51 -4.09 9.12
N LYS A 138 15.52 -4.83 8.65
CA LYS A 138 15.55 -5.33 7.27
C LYS A 138 14.76 -6.62 7.14
N LEU A 139 14.97 -7.51 8.10
CA LEU A 139 14.24 -8.76 8.27
C LEU A 139 13.59 -8.73 9.65
N THR A 140 12.36 -9.22 9.73
CA THR A 140 11.64 -9.34 10.98
C THR A 140 11.26 -10.80 11.18
N HIS A 141 11.59 -11.33 12.34
CA HIS A 141 11.10 -12.62 12.80
C HIS A 141 10.03 -12.41 13.86
N PHE A 142 8.78 -12.74 13.53
CA PHE A 142 7.65 -12.76 14.42
C PHE A 142 7.53 -14.15 15.07
N PHE A 143 7.59 -14.18 16.39
CA PHE A 143 7.16 -15.33 17.18
C PHE A 143 5.90 -14.93 17.94
N ILE A 144 4.78 -15.55 17.60
CA ILE A 144 3.47 -15.21 18.12
C ILE A 144 2.93 -16.38 18.92
N SER A 145 2.47 -16.09 20.14
CA SER A 145 1.74 -17.01 21.01
C SER A 145 0.72 -16.19 21.80
N GLU A 146 0.82 -16.12 23.12
CA GLU A 146 0.05 -15.18 23.96
C GLU A 146 0.52 -13.73 23.82
N LYS A 147 1.72 -13.53 23.24
CA LYS A 147 2.33 -12.23 22.97
C LYS A 147 2.99 -12.25 21.60
N VAL A 148 3.19 -11.06 21.03
CA VAL A 148 3.93 -10.87 19.78
C VAL A 148 5.35 -10.44 20.09
N PHE A 149 6.27 -11.38 19.92
CA PHE A 149 7.71 -11.15 20.01
C PHE A 149 8.25 -10.90 18.62
N ILE A 150 9.12 -9.89 18.49
CA ILE A 150 9.80 -9.62 17.23
C ILE A 150 11.30 -9.50 17.44
N THR A 151 12.06 -10.10 16.52
CA THR A 151 13.52 -10.08 16.58
C THR A 151 14.14 -9.77 15.23
N GLN A 152 15.32 -9.16 15.26
CA GLN A 152 16.20 -8.96 14.10
C GLN A 152 17.61 -9.47 14.43
N ASN A 153 18.19 -10.26 13.53
CA ASN A 153 19.61 -10.60 13.58
C ASN A 153 20.41 -9.57 12.80
N ASN A 154 21.11 -8.68 13.50
CA ASN A 154 22.07 -7.75 12.91
C ASN A 154 23.49 -8.30 13.09
N GLN A 155 24.43 -7.94 12.20
CA GLN A 155 25.83 -8.43 12.19
C GLN A 155 26.66 -8.02 13.44
N GLY A 156 26.04 -7.45 14.48
CA GLY A 156 26.68 -7.08 15.75
C GLY A 156 25.81 -7.33 17.00
N GLY A 157 24.68 -8.02 16.89
CA GLY A 157 23.77 -8.28 18.01
C GLY A 157 22.35 -8.67 17.57
N LYS A 158 21.56 -9.22 18.51
CA LYS A 158 20.14 -9.52 18.33
C LYS A 158 19.33 -8.37 18.94
N ASP A 159 18.64 -7.62 18.10
CA ASP A 159 17.67 -6.62 18.57
C ASP A 159 16.34 -7.36 18.81
N GLU A 160 15.89 -7.40 20.06
CA GLU A 160 14.63 -8.03 20.46
C GLU A 160 13.64 -6.96 20.94
N GLY A 161 12.38 -7.12 20.56
CA GLY A 161 11.31 -6.22 20.93
C GLY A 161 10.00 -6.97 21.16
N PHE A 162 9.11 -6.32 21.89
CA PHE A 162 7.74 -6.76 22.09
C PHE A 162 6.82 -5.75 21.43
N LEU A 163 5.86 -6.23 20.65
CA LEU A 163 4.78 -5.38 20.20
C LEU A 163 3.66 -5.45 21.23
N LYS A 164 3.21 -4.29 21.71
CA LYS A 164 1.92 -4.20 22.39
C LYS A 164 0.83 -4.28 21.34
N VAL A 165 0.06 -5.36 21.37
CA VAL A 165 -0.98 -5.67 20.38
C VAL A 165 -2.28 -6.03 21.07
N ASP A 166 -3.40 -5.88 20.36
CA ASP A 166 -4.67 -6.49 20.76
C ASP A 166 -4.87 -7.77 19.92
N LEU A 167 -4.75 -8.93 20.57
CA LEU A 167 -4.96 -10.24 19.94
C LEU A 167 -6.47 -10.46 19.71
N LEU A 168 -6.85 -10.67 18.46
CA LEU A 168 -8.23 -10.98 18.06
C LEU A 168 -8.43 -12.47 17.84
N GLU A 169 -7.41 -13.16 17.35
CA GLU A 169 -7.37 -14.61 17.17
C GLU A 169 -5.99 -15.14 17.58
N SER A 170 -5.97 -16.11 18.48
CA SER A 170 -4.75 -16.63 19.11
C SER A 170 -4.33 -17.97 18.51
N GLY A 171 -3.07 -18.06 18.12
CA GLY A 171 -2.41 -19.27 17.64
C GLY A 171 -0.92 -19.19 17.91
N ILE A 172 -0.17 -20.20 17.45
CA ILE A 172 1.30 -20.18 17.52
C ILE A 172 1.84 -20.03 16.11
N ILE A 173 2.60 -18.97 15.88
CA ILE A 173 3.27 -18.75 14.60
C ILE A 173 4.73 -18.41 14.79
N ASP A 174 5.55 -19.01 13.93
CA ASP A 174 6.92 -18.62 13.67
C ASP A 174 7.00 -18.13 12.21
N PHE A 175 7.20 -16.82 12.04
CA PHE A 175 7.13 -16.17 10.73
C PHE A 175 8.29 -15.21 10.52
N LYS A 176 9.09 -15.45 9.49
CA LYS A 176 10.22 -14.60 9.11
C LYS A 176 9.93 -13.95 7.76
N CYS A 177 10.12 -12.64 7.65
CA CYS A 177 9.91 -11.93 6.40
C CYS A 177 10.84 -10.74 6.18
N ASP A 178 10.91 -10.30 4.92
CA ASP A 178 11.47 -9.01 4.54
C ASP A 178 10.55 -7.89 5.04
N ASN A 179 11.13 -6.84 5.60
CA ASN A 179 10.42 -5.71 6.19
C ASN A 179 10.38 -4.48 5.25
N LYS A 180 10.82 -4.61 3.99
CA LYS A 180 10.70 -3.56 2.94
C LYS A 180 9.31 -2.98 2.79
N TRP A 181 8.26 -3.78 3.02
CA TRP A 181 6.88 -3.29 2.98
C TRP A 181 6.67 -2.09 3.93
N PHE A 182 7.30 -2.11 5.11
CA PHE A 182 7.16 -1.06 6.11
C PHE A 182 7.80 0.25 5.63
N HIS A 183 8.93 0.17 4.93
CA HIS A 183 9.58 1.34 4.32
C HIS A 183 8.69 1.99 3.27
N ASN A 184 8.05 1.20 2.41
CA ASN A 184 7.18 1.69 1.34
C ASN A 184 5.95 2.42 1.87
N ILE A 185 5.43 2.02 3.04
CA ILE A 185 4.28 2.69 3.66
C ILE A 185 4.65 3.74 4.71
N TYR A 186 5.92 3.90 5.07
CA TYR A 186 6.32 4.78 6.18
C TYR A 186 5.92 6.25 5.96
N HIS A 187 5.77 6.66 4.69
CA HIS A 187 5.27 7.97 4.29
C HIS A 187 3.81 8.21 4.70
N LEU A 188 3.03 7.15 4.87
CA LEU A 188 1.62 7.19 5.27
C LEU A 188 1.40 7.27 6.77
N ARG A 189 2.44 7.08 7.60
CA ARG A 189 2.33 6.93 9.08
C ARG A 189 1.47 7.97 9.82
N LYS A 190 1.34 9.18 9.29
CA LYS A 190 0.53 10.25 9.90
C LYS A 190 -0.97 10.09 9.66
N HIS A 191 -1.35 9.23 8.72
CA HIS A 191 -2.73 9.00 8.28
C HIS A 191 -3.30 7.68 8.80
N ILE A 192 -2.44 6.80 9.34
CA ILE A 192 -2.78 5.46 9.77
C ILE A 192 -3.33 5.52 11.19
N ILE A 193 -4.48 4.89 11.41
CA ILE A 193 -5.07 4.68 12.73
C ILE A 193 -4.50 3.42 13.35
N GLU A 194 -4.46 2.33 12.59
CA GLU A 194 -4.01 1.03 13.07
C GLU A 194 -3.58 0.13 11.91
N TYR A 195 -2.86 -0.91 12.28
CA TYR A 195 -2.47 -2.02 11.42
C TYR A 195 -3.18 -3.27 11.91
N ILE A 196 -3.79 -4.02 11.01
CA ILE A 196 -4.33 -5.34 11.30
C ILE A 196 -3.44 -6.36 10.62
N PHE A 197 -2.85 -7.23 11.41
CA PHE A 197 -2.04 -8.34 10.95
C PHE A 197 -2.87 -9.61 10.97
N VAL A 198 -2.88 -10.31 9.84
CA VAL A 198 -3.49 -11.64 9.67
C VAL A 198 -2.38 -12.56 9.19
N PHE A 199 -2.08 -13.59 9.97
CA PHE A 199 -1.05 -14.54 9.62
C PHE A 199 -1.64 -15.90 9.27
N SER A 200 -1.07 -16.50 8.23
CA SER A 200 -1.01 -17.95 8.05
C SER A 200 0.44 -18.43 8.18
N GLU A 201 0.65 -19.75 8.15
CA GLU A 201 1.99 -20.34 8.10
C GLU A 201 2.88 -19.80 6.98
N MET A 202 2.30 -19.28 5.88
CA MET A 202 3.02 -18.91 4.65
C MET A 202 2.90 -17.43 4.27
N ILE A 203 1.87 -16.72 4.73
CA ILE A 203 1.60 -15.32 4.34
C ILE A 203 1.25 -14.50 5.57
N CYS A 204 1.83 -13.31 5.65
CA CYS A 204 1.38 -12.23 6.53
C CYS A 204 0.63 -11.21 5.68
N GLN A 205 -0.66 -11.05 5.94
CA GLN A 205 -1.45 -9.96 5.38
C GLN A 205 -1.55 -8.82 6.37
N ILE A 206 -1.28 -7.62 5.88
CA ILE A 206 -1.27 -6.39 6.67
C ILE A 206 -2.30 -5.46 6.06
N SER A 207 -3.43 -5.30 6.73
CA SER A 207 -4.45 -4.32 6.39
C SER A 207 -4.18 -3.02 7.15
N ILE A 208 -4.21 -1.89 6.45
CA ILE A 208 -3.88 -0.57 6.99
C ILE A 208 -5.14 0.27 7.00
N ASN A 209 -5.61 0.59 8.21
CA ASN A 209 -6.77 1.43 8.39
C ASN A 209 -6.33 2.89 8.47
N PHE A 210 -6.85 3.71 7.56
CA PHE A 210 -6.66 5.16 7.58
C PHE A 210 -7.79 5.85 8.31
N GLN A 211 -7.65 7.14 8.58
CA GLN A 211 -8.75 7.94 9.11
C GLN A 211 -10.01 7.83 8.24
N PRO A 212 -11.23 7.74 8.82
CA PRO A 212 -12.47 7.44 8.10
C PRO A 212 -12.83 8.39 6.96
N SER A 213 -12.19 9.57 6.87
CA SER A 213 -12.40 10.55 5.80
C SER A 213 -11.58 10.28 4.54
N TYR A 214 -10.73 9.24 4.53
CA TYR A 214 -9.80 8.98 3.42
C TYR A 214 -10.31 7.97 2.40
N GLY A 215 -11.40 7.23 2.66
CA GLY A 215 -12.01 6.33 1.67
C GLY A 215 -11.05 5.36 1.00
N THR A 216 -10.06 4.88 1.75
CA THR A 216 -8.97 4.09 1.20
C THR A 216 -8.74 2.86 2.05
N ASN A 217 -8.57 1.72 1.42
CA ASN A 217 -8.13 0.49 2.04
C ASN A 217 -6.80 0.08 1.40
N LEU A 218 -5.79 -0.21 2.21
CA LEU A 218 -4.49 -0.71 1.76
C LEU A 218 -4.24 -2.06 2.41
N ILE A 219 -4.04 -3.07 1.57
CA ILE A 219 -3.67 -4.43 1.95
C ILE A 219 -2.30 -4.74 1.37
N ILE A 220 -1.44 -5.32 2.19
CA ILE A 220 -0.13 -5.82 1.77
C ILE A 220 -0.07 -7.30 2.12
N GLN A 221 0.30 -8.15 1.18
CA GLN A 221 0.64 -9.53 1.47
C GLN A 221 2.15 -9.72 1.36
N VAL A 222 2.74 -10.16 2.46
CA VAL A 222 4.15 -10.41 2.65
C VAL A 222 4.34 -11.92 2.79
N PRO A 223 5.06 -12.59 1.88
CA PRO A 223 5.30 -14.02 2.00
C PRO A 223 6.32 -14.32 3.10
N LYS A 224 6.20 -15.51 3.72
CA LYS A 224 7.24 -16.06 4.59
C LYS A 224 8.51 -16.31 3.78
N MET A 225 9.65 -15.93 4.33
CA MET A 225 10.94 -16.30 3.77
C MET A 225 11.23 -17.77 4.08
N ILE A 226 11.52 -18.54 3.04
CA ILE A 226 12.02 -19.92 3.16
C ILE A 226 13.52 -19.84 3.44
N GLU A 227 13.98 -20.54 4.48
CA GLU A 227 15.42 -20.65 4.82
C GLU A 227 16.17 -21.61 3.89
#